data_AF-A0A0N5AQJ4-F1
#
_entry.id   AF-A0A0N5AQJ4-F1
#
_cell.length_a   1.000
_cell.length_b   1.000
_cell.length_c   1.000
_cell.angle_alpha   90.00
_cell.angle_beta   90.00
_cell.angle_gamma   90.00
#
_symmetry.space_group_name_H-M   'P 1'
#
loop_
_entity.id
_entity.type
_entity.pdbx_description
1 polymer ?
#
loop_
_entity_poly.entity_id
_entity_poly.type
_entity_poly.pdbx_seq_one_letter_code
_entity_poly.pdbx_strand_id
1 'polypeptide(L)'
;MSKKDPFRRAIIFEGRGYATKAYALNGESFEALRWTAVLTGAATEFLGVRERVREGKVFTDHLNKAIAIEPKEFTLLHLRGRFCFEVANLSWLEKKVANALFSGVPNCTTNDALTDFLEAEKCAPFPWAENLLFIARCYAIEKQKELAAKYIKKIESIGTLDPSVVESLREVKSLISKK
;
A
#
# COMPACT_ATOMS: atom_id res chain seq x y z
N MET A 1 -13.22 -10.49 -0.14
CA MET A 1 -13.76 -10.72 -1.51
C MET A 1 -12.60 -11.01 -2.46
N SER A 2 -12.80 -11.87 -3.45
CA SER A 2 -11.73 -12.24 -4.40
C SER A 2 -11.27 -11.04 -5.24
N LYS A 3 -9.98 -11.00 -5.62
CA LYS A 3 -9.44 -10.03 -6.59
C LYS A 3 -10.12 -10.10 -7.96
N LYS A 4 -10.76 -11.24 -8.29
CA LYS A 4 -11.48 -11.45 -9.56
C LYS A 4 -12.98 -11.17 -9.47
N ASP A 5 -13.46 -10.65 -8.33
CA ASP A 5 -14.89 -10.40 -8.12
C ASP A 5 -15.37 -9.20 -8.96
N PRO A 6 -16.29 -9.40 -9.93
CA PRO A 6 -16.82 -8.32 -10.76
C PRO A 6 -17.57 -7.26 -9.95
N PHE A 7 -18.19 -7.65 -8.83
CA PHE A 7 -18.90 -6.71 -7.96
C PHE A 7 -17.90 -5.78 -7.26
N ARG A 8 -16.78 -6.33 -6.77
CA ARG A 8 -15.68 -5.54 -6.19
C ARG A 8 -15.14 -4.51 -7.17
N ARG A 9 -14.96 -4.91 -8.44
CA ARG A 9 -14.54 -3.99 -9.50
C ARG A 9 -15.56 -2.87 -9.68
N ALA A 10 -16.84 -3.20 -9.81
CA ALA A 10 -17.89 -2.21 -10.06
C ALA A 10 -17.93 -1.12 -8.98
N ILE A 11 -17.96 -1.51 -7.69
CA ILE A 11 -18.04 -0.56 -6.57
C ILE A 11 -16.79 0.33 -6.45
N ILE A 12 -15.59 -0.19 -6.76
CA ILE A 12 -14.34 0.60 -6.71
C ILE A 12 -14.35 1.66 -7.79
N PHE A 13 -14.74 1.31 -9.02
CA PHE A 13 -14.78 2.27 -10.13
C PHE A 13 -15.91 3.31 -9.95
N GLU A 14 -17.06 2.90 -9.44
CA GLU A 14 -18.15 3.82 -9.10
C GLU A 14 -17.72 4.80 -8.00
N GLY A 15 -17.17 4.29 -6.89
CA GLY A 15 -16.67 5.10 -5.79
C GLY A 15 -15.59 6.08 -6.27
N ARG A 16 -14.65 5.62 -7.11
CA ARG A 16 -13.62 6.48 -7.71
C ARG A 16 -14.26 7.63 -8.49
N GLY A 17 -15.32 7.35 -9.25
CA GLY A 17 -16.08 8.37 -9.97
C GLY A 17 -16.66 9.45 -9.05
N TYR A 18 -17.21 9.07 -7.89
CA TYR A 18 -17.70 10.04 -6.90
C TYR A 18 -16.56 10.82 -6.24
N ALA A 19 -15.46 10.16 -5.88
CA ALA A 19 -14.31 10.81 -5.27
C ALA A 19 -13.66 11.84 -6.19
N THR A 20 -13.46 11.51 -7.48
CA THR A 20 -12.92 12.45 -8.47
C THR A 20 -13.85 13.65 -8.67
N LYS A 21 -15.18 13.46 -8.66
CA LYS A 21 -16.14 14.57 -8.73
C LYS A 21 -16.06 15.46 -7.49
N ALA A 22 -15.95 14.88 -6.30
CA ALA A 22 -15.78 15.64 -5.06
C ALA A 22 -14.49 16.47 -5.09
N TYR A 23 -13.39 15.89 -5.58
CA TYR A 23 -12.11 16.59 -5.74
C TYR A 23 -12.21 17.75 -6.75
N ALA A 24 -12.93 17.55 -7.87
CA ALA A 24 -13.16 18.61 -8.85
C ALA A 24 -13.96 19.81 -8.28
N LEU A 25 -14.84 19.56 -7.29
CA LEU A 25 -15.59 20.62 -6.60
C LEU A 25 -14.73 21.34 -5.56
N ASN A 26 -13.88 20.63 -4.83
CA ASN A 26 -12.95 21.20 -3.87
C ASN A 26 -11.65 20.40 -3.81
N GLY A 27 -10.62 20.89 -4.52
CA GLY A 27 -9.31 20.25 -4.60
C GLY A 27 -8.47 20.31 -3.32
N GLU A 28 -8.93 21.02 -2.29
CA GLU A 28 -8.25 21.16 -0.99
C GLU A 28 -8.95 20.36 0.11
N SER A 29 -10.12 19.78 -0.18
CA SER A 29 -10.81 18.91 0.78
C SER A 29 -9.99 17.65 1.05
N PHE A 30 -9.58 17.48 2.31
CA PHE A 30 -8.87 16.29 2.76
C PHE A 30 -9.64 15.01 2.40
N GLU A 31 -10.96 14.99 2.63
CA GLU A 31 -11.79 13.82 2.35
C GLU A 31 -11.87 13.51 0.86
N ALA A 32 -11.97 14.54 0.01
CA ALA A 32 -11.98 14.33 -1.43
C ALA A 32 -10.63 13.76 -1.92
N LEU A 33 -9.52 14.31 -1.40
CA LEU A 33 -8.17 13.82 -1.69
C LEU A 33 -7.96 12.39 -1.20
N ARG A 34 -8.32 12.09 0.05
CA ARG A 34 -8.21 10.78 0.69
C ARG A 34 -8.92 9.72 -0.13
N TRP A 35 -10.21 9.92 -0.42
CA TRP A 35 -10.98 8.92 -1.16
C TRP A 35 -10.54 8.81 -2.62
N THR A 36 -10.07 9.91 -3.23
CA THR A 36 -9.52 9.86 -4.59
C THR A 36 -8.24 9.03 -4.63
N ALA A 37 -7.33 9.21 -3.67
CA ALA A 37 -6.12 8.39 -3.54
C ALA A 37 -6.46 6.92 -3.28
N VAL A 38 -7.27 6.62 -2.25
CA VAL A 38 -7.66 5.25 -1.87
C VAL A 38 -8.26 4.50 -3.05
N LEU A 39 -9.24 5.10 -3.74
CA LEU A 39 -9.98 4.42 -4.80
C LEU A 39 -9.22 4.37 -6.13
N THR A 40 -8.34 5.34 -6.39
CA THR A 40 -7.40 5.27 -7.53
C THR A 40 -6.41 4.13 -7.32
N GLY A 41 -5.82 4.01 -6.13
CA GLY A 41 -4.92 2.92 -5.77
C GLY A 41 -5.62 1.56 -5.87
N ALA A 42 -6.81 1.43 -5.31
CA ALA A 42 -7.60 0.20 -5.38
C ALA A 42 -7.98 -0.19 -6.82
N ALA A 43 -8.29 0.78 -7.69
CA ALA A 43 -8.62 0.52 -9.08
C ALA A 43 -7.46 -0.12 -9.87
N THR A 44 -6.20 0.17 -9.47
CA THR A 44 -5.02 -0.40 -10.15
C THR A 44 -5.00 -1.93 -10.14
N GLU A 45 -5.63 -2.60 -9.17
CA GLU A 45 -5.72 -4.07 -9.12
C GLU A 45 -6.43 -4.68 -10.34
N PHE A 46 -7.23 -3.88 -11.06
CA PHE A 46 -8.04 -4.31 -12.21
C PHE A 46 -7.53 -3.77 -13.55
N LEU A 47 -6.35 -3.16 -13.57
CA LEU A 47 -5.79 -2.47 -14.73
C LEU A 47 -4.58 -3.21 -15.32
N GLY A 48 -4.36 -3.01 -16.62
CA GLY A 48 -3.15 -3.45 -17.30
C GLY A 48 -1.91 -2.74 -16.79
N VAL A 49 -0.73 -3.29 -17.05
CA VAL A 49 0.56 -2.73 -16.56
C VAL A 49 0.72 -1.26 -16.97
N ARG A 50 0.38 -0.90 -18.22
CA ARG A 50 0.52 0.49 -18.71
C ARG A 50 -0.40 1.44 -17.97
N GLU A 51 -1.66 1.06 -17.79
CA GLU A 51 -2.65 1.87 -17.06
C GLU A 51 -2.27 2.01 -15.59
N ARG A 52 -1.82 0.92 -14.92
CA ARG A 52 -1.39 0.98 -13.51
C ARG A 52 -0.30 2.01 -13.28
N VAL A 53 0.70 2.08 -14.16
CA VAL A 53 1.79 3.04 -13.98
C VAL A 53 1.31 4.48 -14.23
N ARG A 54 0.41 4.71 -15.20
CA ARG A 54 -0.22 6.03 -15.39
C ARG A 54 -1.01 6.46 -14.15
N GLU A 55 -1.84 5.56 -13.63
CA GLU A 55 -2.64 5.81 -12.44
C GLU A 55 -1.77 5.96 -11.18
N GLY A 56 -0.57 5.36 -11.15
CA GLY A 56 0.40 5.54 -10.06
C GLY A 56 0.81 7.01 -9.84
N LYS A 57 0.94 7.79 -10.92
CA LYS A 57 1.20 9.24 -10.81
C LYS A 57 0.00 9.97 -10.20
N VAL A 58 -1.19 9.73 -10.73
CA VAL A 58 -2.43 10.33 -10.22
C VAL A 58 -2.62 9.98 -8.74
N PHE A 59 -2.44 8.70 -8.39
CA PHE A 59 -2.50 8.20 -7.04
C PHE A 59 -1.54 8.94 -6.10
N THR A 60 -0.26 9.03 -6.46
CA THR A 60 0.77 9.64 -5.61
C THR A 60 0.58 11.15 -5.44
N ASP A 61 0.12 11.87 -6.47
CA ASP A 61 -0.17 13.30 -6.38
C ASP A 61 -1.27 13.59 -5.34
N HIS A 62 -2.39 12.86 -5.38
CA HIS A 62 -3.48 13.01 -4.41
C HIS A 62 -3.07 12.54 -3.02
N LEU A 63 -2.35 11.41 -2.94
CA LEU A 63 -1.88 10.83 -1.69
C LEU A 63 -0.95 11.79 -0.94
N ASN A 64 0.07 12.32 -1.62
CA ASN A 64 1.03 13.23 -1.01
C ASN A 64 0.36 14.53 -0.56
N LYS A 65 -0.58 15.06 -1.35
CA LYS A 65 -1.36 16.24 -0.95
C LYS A 65 -2.23 15.95 0.28
N ALA A 66 -2.88 14.79 0.33
CA ALA A 66 -3.68 14.38 1.49
C ALA A 66 -2.83 14.22 2.76
N ILE A 67 -1.66 13.57 2.68
CA ILE A 67 -0.73 13.41 3.80
C ILE A 67 -0.18 14.76 4.27
N ALA A 68 0.03 15.72 3.36
CA ALA A 68 0.47 17.06 3.75
C ALA A 68 -0.58 17.79 4.60
N ILE A 69 -1.87 17.49 4.40
CA ILE A 69 -2.97 18.07 5.20
C ILE A 69 -3.12 17.30 6.52
N GLU A 70 -3.18 15.97 6.47
CA GLU A 70 -3.32 15.09 7.65
C GLU A 70 -2.16 14.08 7.72
N PRO A 71 -1.01 14.46 8.31
CA PRO A 71 0.21 13.64 8.29
C PRO A 71 0.14 12.38 9.17
N LYS A 72 -0.88 12.28 10.03
CA LYS A 72 -1.10 11.14 10.93
C LYS A 72 -2.22 10.23 10.47
N GLU A 73 -2.79 10.43 9.28
CA GLU A 73 -3.80 9.53 8.78
C GLU A 73 -3.16 8.18 8.39
N PHE A 74 -3.42 7.17 9.22
CA PHE A 74 -2.72 5.89 9.18
C PHE A 74 -2.99 5.10 7.89
N THR A 75 -4.16 5.27 7.28
CA THR A 75 -4.51 4.60 6.01
C THR A 75 -3.64 5.13 4.88
N LEU A 76 -3.45 6.44 4.80
CA LEU A 76 -2.65 7.11 3.78
C LEU A 76 -1.15 6.82 3.97
N LEU A 77 -0.66 6.83 5.21
CA LEU A 77 0.71 6.40 5.52
C LEU A 77 0.94 4.96 5.06
N HIS A 78 0.03 4.04 5.38
CA HIS A 78 0.10 2.67 4.91
C HIS A 78 0.09 2.57 3.38
N LEU A 79 -0.76 3.34 2.69
CA LEU A 79 -0.83 3.37 1.24
C LEU A 79 0.47 3.88 0.60
N ARG A 80 1.11 4.89 1.17
CA ARG A 80 2.43 5.37 0.71
C ARG A 80 3.50 4.31 0.94
N GLY A 81 3.50 3.67 2.10
CA GLY A 81 4.36 2.54 2.41
C GLY A 81 4.20 1.39 1.40
N ARG A 82 2.96 1.01 1.07
CA ARG A 82 2.67 -0.03 0.06
C ARG A 82 3.18 0.35 -1.32
N PHE A 83 2.95 1.59 -1.76
CA PHE A 83 3.48 2.08 -3.03
C PHE A 83 5.01 2.02 -3.07
N CYS A 84 5.68 2.54 -2.04
CA CYS A 84 7.14 2.50 -1.92
C CYS A 84 7.67 1.06 -1.93
N PHE A 85 7.00 0.16 -1.20
CA PHE A 85 7.36 -1.26 -1.14
C PHE A 85 7.25 -1.93 -2.51
N GLU A 86 6.15 -1.72 -3.23
CA GLU A 86 5.94 -2.30 -4.56
C GLU A 86 6.98 -1.76 -5.56
N VAL A 87 7.25 -0.45 -5.54
CA VAL A 87 8.27 0.20 -6.37
C VAL A 87 9.68 -0.34 -6.10
N ALA A 88 10.05 -0.46 -4.82
CA ALA A 88 11.35 -0.99 -4.41
C ALA A 88 11.58 -2.40 -4.96
N ASN A 89 10.53 -3.23 -4.95
CA ASN A 89 10.54 -4.63 -5.32
C ASN A 89 10.18 -4.92 -6.80
N LEU A 90 9.98 -3.90 -7.64
CA LEU A 90 9.86 -4.09 -9.10
C LEU A 90 11.12 -4.77 -9.64
N SER A 91 10.94 -5.76 -10.51
CA SER A 91 12.05 -6.38 -11.23
C SER A 91 12.79 -5.38 -12.11
N TRP A 92 14.03 -5.68 -12.48
CA TRP A 92 14.82 -4.80 -13.37
C TRP A 92 14.13 -4.54 -14.72
N LEU A 93 13.42 -5.54 -15.25
CA LEU A 93 12.66 -5.41 -16.50
C LEU A 93 11.45 -4.48 -16.32
N GLU A 94 10.69 -4.64 -15.22
CA GLU A 94 9.56 -3.76 -14.90
C GLU A 94 10.01 -2.31 -14.66
N LYS A 95 11.12 -2.10 -13.94
CA LYS A 95 11.71 -0.77 -13.74
C LYS A 95 12.09 -0.11 -15.06
N LYS A 96 12.69 -0.84 -16.01
CA LYS A 96 13.02 -0.32 -17.34
C LYS A 96 11.78 0.11 -18.13
N VAL A 97 10.75 -0.75 -18.17
CA VAL A 97 9.50 -0.44 -18.88
C VAL A 97 8.81 0.78 -18.27
N ALA A 98 8.75 0.85 -16.94
CA ALA A 98 8.12 1.96 -16.26
C ALA A 98 8.90 3.29 -16.44
N ASN A 99 10.24 3.25 -16.38
CA ASN A 99 11.09 4.42 -16.65
C ASN A 99 10.91 4.95 -18.08
N ALA A 100 10.89 4.06 -19.07
CA ALA A 100 10.75 4.43 -20.49
C ALA A 100 9.38 5.03 -20.81
N LEU A 101 8.31 4.55 -20.17
CA LEU A 101 6.95 5.00 -20.44
C LEU A 101 6.55 6.26 -19.66
N PHE A 102 7.16 6.54 -18.50
CA PHE A 102 6.63 7.53 -17.55
C PHE A 102 7.67 8.51 -16.99
N SER A 103 8.82 8.66 -17.65
CA SER A 103 9.91 9.58 -17.24
C SER A 103 10.53 9.25 -15.87
N GLY A 104 10.54 7.96 -15.51
CA GLY A 104 11.10 7.48 -14.24
C GLY A 104 10.05 7.02 -13.23
N VAL A 105 10.32 5.91 -12.55
CA VAL A 105 9.62 5.50 -11.33
C VAL A 105 10.30 6.20 -10.14
N PRO A 106 9.55 6.62 -9.10
CA PRO A 106 10.17 7.12 -7.87
C PRO A 106 11.24 6.17 -7.34
N ASN A 107 12.33 6.73 -6.79
CA ASN A 107 13.31 5.93 -6.06
C ASN A 107 12.75 5.65 -4.68
N CYS A 108 12.30 4.42 -4.45
CA CYS A 108 11.84 3.94 -3.15
C CYS A 108 12.68 2.75 -2.70
N THR A 109 12.94 2.67 -1.39
CA THR A 109 13.59 1.55 -0.73
C THR A 109 12.61 0.84 0.21
N THR A 110 12.96 -0.39 0.61
CA THR A 110 12.23 -1.11 1.66
C THR A 110 12.19 -0.32 2.97
N ASN A 111 13.24 0.45 3.29
CA ASN A 111 13.30 1.26 4.50
C ASN A 111 12.37 2.48 4.45
N ASP A 112 12.18 3.09 3.27
CA ASP A 112 11.19 4.16 3.09
C ASP A 112 9.78 3.62 3.38
N ALA A 113 9.47 2.45 2.83
CA ALA A 113 8.19 1.78 3.09
C ALA A 113 8.02 1.41 4.58
N LEU A 114 9.05 0.85 5.20
CA LEU A 114 9.06 0.50 6.62
C LEU A 114 8.79 1.71 7.52
N THR A 115 9.37 2.87 7.19
CA THR A 115 9.17 4.11 7.94
C THR A 115 7.69 4.49 7.97
N ASP A 116 7.02 4.45 6.82
CA ASP A 116 5.59 4.74 6.70
C ASP A 116 4.73 3.72 7.44
N PHE A 117 5.03 2.42 7.33
CA PHE A 117 4.26 1.38 8.02
C PHE A 117 4.39 1.49 9.54
N LEU A 118 5.58 1.82 10.05
CA LEU A 118 5.80 2.05 11.47
C LEU A 118 5.04 3.28 11.98
N GLU A 119 4.96 4.34 11.18
CA GLU A 119 4.18 5.53 11.55
C GLU A 119 2.68 5.26 11.49
N ALA A 120 2.22 4.50 10.49
CA ALA A 120 0.83 4.03 10.41
C ALA A 120 0.47 3.16 11.63
N GLU A 121 1.36 2.27 12.07
CA GLU A 121 1.16 1.45 13.28
C GLU A 121 1.03 2.30 14.55
N LYS A 122 1.77 3.41 14.67
CA LYS A 122 1.66 4.31 15.83
C LYS A 122 0.33 5.08 15.82
N CYS A 123 -0.17 5.42 14.64
CA CYS A 123 -1.37 6.24 14.48
C CYS A 123 -2.67 5.41 14.45
N ALA A 124 -2.60 4.13 14.11
CA ALA A 124 -3.77 3.27 14.01
C ALA A 124 -4.42 3.01 15.39
N PRO A 125 -5.75 3.18 15.52
CA PRO A 125 -6.45 2.99 16.80
C PRO A 125 -6.78 1.52 17.11
N PHE A 126 -6.36 0.59 16.26
CA PHE A 126 -6.61 -0.86 16.39
C PHE A 126 -5.44 -1.67 15.84
N PRO A 127 -5.29 -2.96 16.25
CA PRO A 127 -4.31 -3.86 15.67
C PRO A 127 -4.62 -4.14 14.19
N TRP A 128 -3.88 -3.53 13.28
CA TRP A 128 -4.10 -3.70 11.85
C TRP A 128 -3.17 -4.78 11.27
N ALA A 129 -3.70 -5.99 11.12
CA ALA A 129 -2.94 -7.17 10.70
C ALA A 129 -2.19 -6.99 9.36
N GLU A 130 -2.79 -6.33 8.38
CA GLU A 130 -2.16 -6.07 7.08
C GLU A 130 -0.95 -5.15 7.22
N ASN A 131 -1.07 -4.05 7.97
CA ASN A 131 0.06 -3.15 8.22
C ASN A 131 1.21 -3.85 8.97
N LEU A 132 0.88 -4.60 10.01
CA LEU A 132 1.85 -5.41 10.76
C LEU A 132 2.58 -6.43 9.87
N LEU A 133 1.86 -7.06 8.95
CA LEU A 133 2.41 -8.02 7.99
C LEU A 133 3.45 -7.34 7.08
N PHE A 134 3.16 -6.13 6.59
CA PHE A 134 4.12 -5.36 5.80
C PHE A 134 5.36 -4.97 6.60
N ILE A 135 5.20 -4.58 7.87
CA ILE A 135 6.35 -4.31 8.76
C ILE A 135 7.21 -5.57 8.92
N ALA A 136 6.59 -6.71 9.23
CA ALA A 136 7.30 -7.97 9.38
C ALA A 136 8.04 -8.38 8.09
N ARG A 137 7.39 -8.20 6.93
CA ARG A 137 7.97 -8.47 5.62
C ARG A 137 9.17 -7.57 5.32
N CYS A 138 9.10 -6.27 5.62
CA CYS A 138 10.21 -5.34 5.45
C CYS A 138 11.42 -5.77 6.30
N TYR A 139 11.21 -6.04 7.60
CA TYR A 139 12.30 -6.52 8.46
C TYR A 139 12.88 -7.87 7.99
N ALA A 140 12.06 -8.77 7.46
CA ALA A 140 12.55 -10.04 6.92
C ALA A 140 13.45 -9.84 5.69
N ILE A 141 13.07 -8.94 4.77
CA ILE A 141 13.87 -8.58 3.58
C ILE A 141 15.20 -7.95 3.99
N GLU A 142 15.16 -7.05 4.98
CA GLU A 142 16.35 -6.41 5.56
C GLU A 142 17.16 -7.34 6.49
N LYS A 143 16.82 -8.64 6.54
CA LYS A 143 17.48 -9.67 7.36
C LYS A 143 17.47 -9.41 8.87
N GLN A 144 16.59 -8.52 9.35
CA GLN A 144 16.37 -8.22 10.76
C GLN A 144 15.38 -9.22 11.38
N LYS A 145 15.81 -10.49 11.47
CA LYS A 145 14.96 -11.64 11.84
C LYS A 145 14.24 -11.48 13.18
N GLU A 146 14.90 -10.91 14.18
CA GLU A 146 14.33 -10.71 15.52
C GLU A 146 13.16 -9.72 15.52
N LEU A 147 13.30 -8.61 14.77
CA LEU A 147 12.24 -7.63 14.62
C LEU A 147 11.09 -8.20 13.79
N ALA A 148 11.38 -8.90 12.69
CA ALA A 148 10.35 -9.59 11.92
C ALA A 148 9.54 -10.56 12.82
N ALA A 149 10.21 -11.37 13.64
CA ALA A 149 9.56 -12.28 14.58
C ALA A 149 8.70 -11.56 15.63
N LYS A 150 9.14 -10.39 16.11
CA LYS A 150 8.35 -9.53 17.02
C LYS A 150 7.02 -9.12 16.41
N TYR A 151 7.01 -8.68 15.15
CA TYR A 151 5.78 -8.26 14.46
C TYR A 151 4.90 -9.45 14.05
N ILE A 152 5.49 -10.60 13.70
CA ILE A 152 4.73 -11.85 13.47
C ILE A 152 3.93 -12.23 14.71
N LYS A 153 4.55 -12.20 15.91
CA LYS A 153 3.86 -12.49 17.17
C LYS A 153 2.68 -11.54 17.44
N LYS A 154 2.83 -10.25 17.10
CA LYS A 154 1.71 -9.28 17.17
C LYS A 154 0.55 -9.71 16.28
N ILE A 155 0.82 -10.13 15.04
CA ILE A 155 -0.22 -10.60 14.11
C ILE A 155 -0.93 -11.85 14.66
N GLU A 156 -0.16 -12.81 15.20
CA GLU A 156 -0.70 -14.05 15.76
C GLU A 156 -1.56 -13.84 17.02
N SER A 157 -1.39 -12.71 17.72
CA SER A 157 -2.23 -12.34 18.85
C SER A 157 -3.60 -11.78 18.45
N ILE A 158 -3.83 -11.51 17.15
CA ILE A 158 -5.11 -11.01 16.63
C ILE A 158 -6.06 -12.20 16.47
N GLY A 159 -7.24 -12.12 17.10
CA GLY A 159 -8.16 -13.25 17.21
C GLY A 159 -8.70 -13.80 15.88
N THR A 160 -8.95 -12.95 14.88
CA THR A 160 -9.41 -13.39 13.55
C THR A 160 -8.62 -12.66 12.47
N LEU A 161 -8.00 -13.45 11.58
CA LEU A 161 -7.18 -12.96 10.48
C LEU A 161 -7.88 -13.20 9.15
N ASP A 162 -7.74 -12.25 8.23
CA ASP A 162 -8.14 -12.46 6.85
C ASP A 162 -7.32 -13.61 6.22
N PRO A 163 -7.91 -14.50 5.42
CA PRO A 163 -7.20 -15.61 4.78
C PRO A 163 -5.95 -15.18 3.99
N SER A 164 -5.98 -14.00 3.35
CA SER A 164 -4.84 -13.47 2.59
C SER A 164 -3.66 -13.07 3.50
N VAL A 165 -3.95 -12.60 4.72
CA VAL A 165 -2.93 -12.32 5.74
C VAL A 165 -2.32 -13.61 6.24
N VAL A 166 -3.14 -14.65 6.49
CA VAL A 166 -2.65 -15.97 6.91
C VAL A 166 -1.72 -16.58 5.86
N GLU A 167 -2.11 -16.52 4.58
CA GLU A 167 -1.30 -17.00 3.47
C GLU A 167 0.06 -16.27 3.39
N SER A 168 0.02 -14.93 3.40
CA SER A 168 1.22 -14.10 3.34
C SER A 168 2.13 -14.28 4.56
N LEU A 169 1.55 -14.55 5.74
CA LEU A 169 2.33 -14.77 6.95
C LEU A 169 3.21 -16.03 6.86
N ARG A 170 2.76 -17.07 6.14
CA ARG A 170 3.58 -18.27 5.90
C ARG A 170 4.81 -17.95 5.07
N GLU A 171 4.65 -17.13 4.04
CA GLU A 171 5.75 -16.64 3.20
C GLU A 171 6.78 -15.88 4.06
N VAL A 172 6.35 -14.90 4.86
CA VAL A 172 7.25 -14.11 5.71
C VAL A 172 7.97 -14.98 6.73
N LYS A 173 7.29 -15.96 7.35
CA LYS A 173 7.92 -16.93 8.25
C LYS A 173 9.02 -17.74 7.55
N SER A 174 8.81 -18.12 6.30
CA SER A 174 9.81 -18.86 5.51
C SER A 174 11.06 -18.03 5.19
N LEU A 175 10.94 -16.69 5.12
CA LEU A 175 12.08 -15.81 4.87
C LEU A 175 13.02 -15.75 6.07
N ILE A 176 12.48 -15.78 7.29
CA ILE A 176 13.29 -15.68 8.51
C ILE A 176 13.83 -17.04 9.01
N SER A 177 13.25 -18.15 8.56
CA SER A 177 13.69 -19.51 8.92
C SER A 177 14.86 -20.04 8.08
N LYS A 178 15.13 -19.45 6.91
CA LYS A 178 16.29 -19.78 6.08
C LYS A 178 17.58 -19.40 6.83
N LYS A 179 18.48 -20.37 7.01
CA LYS A 179 19.78 -20.18 7.69
C LYS A 179 20.59 -19.09 7.02
#